data_AF-A0A3B5K7Z6-F1
#
_entry.id   AF-A0A3B5K7Z6-F1
#
_cell.length_a   1.000
_cell.length_b   1.000
_cell.length_c   1.000
_cell.angle_alpha   90.00
_cell.angle_beta   90.00
_cell.angle_gamma   90.00
#
_symmetry.space_group_name_H-M   'P 1'
#
loop_
_entity.id
_entity.type
_entity.pdbx_description
1 polymer ?
#
loop_
_entity_poly.entity_id
_entity_poly.type
_entity_poly.pdbx_seq_one_letter_code
_entity_poly.pdbx_strand_id
1 'polypeptide(L)'
;MSVAYNGSTVAAMDMDSKIGYKQFFSEGSKFQYSVYALRNNPFRLAAACFGLLCVLLLAVVIGQSVHHNKVERDHQSNLSSTIKEKENLQERLSTVQKQQKDLQTTNSNLQQTNNFLSKKLGQTMTNNNLLIAENAKLQTSESELKTSNTALTKQTEELKVANEELDKSNTNLVTAKNYIQTQYDLMLKRRNELQESYATVSQERNNLQNQFNNVTRAKELLQLDYDTLVKDVEHLQDRYNFSNNEKEMLESSHQNLTMSKETLQASYNSLTKATDKLRAALESLTREKIELEENYKNVSSERDRLRVVAHNLTVERDQLLADNDRLSTDKKCPTGWKKFQGSCYYISAGKKKWKDSRDYCKMKKADLAIIKTQEEMRFLNNLFSSNKEVWIGLTDGGLEGQWKWVDGTPLTTTFWGDNQPNSYDGRNQDCVEFWHLASRDGSWNDEHCNVENNWMCEM
;
A
#
# COMPACT_ATOMS: atom_id res chain seq x y z
N MET A 1 -119.10 86.10 -60.38
CA MET A 1 -118.41 86.63 -61.59
C MET A 1 -118.01 85.42 -62.42
N SER A 2 -118.18 85.32 -63.74
CA SER A 2 -118.81 86.21 -64.76
C SER A 2 -118.98 85.37 -66.06
N VAL A 3 -120.07 85.50 -66.85
CA VAL A 3 -120.14 86.21 -68.17
C VAL A 3 -119.08 85.72 -69.19
N ALA A 4 -119.35 85.27 -70.44
CA ALA A 4 -120.49 85.44 -71.36
C ALA A 4 -120.49 84.46 -72.59
N TYR A 5 -121.62 84.41 -73.35
CA TYR A 5 -121.85 84.17 -74.82
C TYR A 5 -121.07 83.08 -75.62
N ASN A 6 -121.59 82.43 -76.69
CA ASN A 6 -122.79 82.59 -77.57
C ASN A 6 -123.39 81.17 -77.89
N GLY A 7 -124.34 80.84 -78.80
CA GLY A 7 -125.08 81.49 -79.91
C GLY A 7 -124.56 81.12 -81.32
N SER A 8 -125.31 81.03 -82.44
CA SER A 8 -126.74 81.18 -82.80
C SER A 8 -126.95 80.91 -84.33
N THR A 9 -128.22 80.84 -84.81
CA THR A 9 -128.75 80.87 -86.23
C THR A 9 -128.99 79.55 -87.01
N VAL A 10 -129.95 79.40 -87.97
CA VAL A 10 -131.41 79.76 -88.07
C VAL A 10 -132.03 79.20 -89.39
N ALA A 11 -133.38 79.21 -89.53
CA ALA A 11 -134.28 78.85 -90.68
C ALA A 11 -134.88 77.41 -90.64
N ALA A 12 -136.20 77.13 -90.76
CA ALA A 12 -137.33 77.59 -91.62
C ALA A 12 -137.43 76.79 -92.96
N MET A 13 -138.59 76.46 -93.57
CA MET A 13 -140.06 76.67 -93.36
C MET A 13 -140.83 75.73 -94.36
N ASP A 14 -142.15 75.43 -94.39
CA ASP A 14 -143.35 75.65 -93.53
C ASP A 14 -144.54 74.72 -93.98
N MET A 15 -145.69 74.74 -93.27
CA MET A 15 -147.08 74.34 -93.66
C MET A 15 -147.45 72.87 -94.00
N ASP A 16 -148.62 72.31 -93.63
CA ASP A 16 -149.69 72.58 -92.61
C ASP A 16 -150.42 71.19 -92.36
N SER A 17 -151.71 70.87 -92.15
CA SER A 17 -153.03 71.54 -92.12
C SER A 17 -154.10 70.74 -91.32
N LYS A 18 -155.41 70.93 -91.58
CA LYS A 18 -156.58 70.57 -90.72
C LYS A 18 -157.72 69.95 -91.56
N ILE A 19 -158.42 68.89 -91.13
CA ILE A 19 -159.40 68.72 -90.04
C ILE A 19 -160.74 69.49 -90.27
N GLY A 20 -161.88 68.78 -90.29
CA GLY A 20 -163.24 69.34 -90.25
C GLY A 20 -164.37 68.29 -90.23
N TYR A 21 -165.44 68.51 -89.46
CA TYR A 21 -166.60 67.62 -89.23
C TYR A 21 -167.92 68.43 -89.22
N LYS A 22 -169.08 67.86 -89.62
CA LYS A 22 -170.49 68.21 -89.24
C LYS A 22 -171.50 67.32 -90.02
N GLN A 23 -172.56 66.72 -89.43
CA GLN A 23 -173.84 67.21 -88.85
C GLN A 23 -174.97 67.32 -89.92
N PHE A 24 -176.14 66.64 -89.94
CA PHE A 24 -177.28 66.26 -89.04
C PHE A 24 -178.48 67.25 -89.03
N PHE A 25 -179.70 66.74 -89.34
CA PHE A 25 -181.10 67.23 -89.12
C PHE A 25 -181.77 68.36 -89.97
N SER A 26 -182.82 67.96 -90.73
CA SER A 26 -184.18 68.58 -90.90
C SER A 26 -185.02 67.61 -91.79
N GLU A 27 -186.33 67.32 -91.61
CA GLU A 27 -187.57 68.14 -91.71
C GLU A 27 -187.77 68.86 -93.06
N GLY A 28 -188.98 69.05 -93.62
CA GLY A 28 -190.34 68.59 -93.25
C GLY A 28 -191.50 69.52 -93.70
N SER A 29 -192.68 68.96 -94.02
CA SER A 29 -194.05 69.60 -94.08
C SER A 29 -194.57 70.38 -95.33
N LYS A 30 -195.93 70.49 -95.38
CA LYS A 30 -196.89 71.27 -96.23
C LYS A 30 -197.51 70.53 -97.44
N PHE A 31 -198.85 70.40 -97.60
CA PHE A 31 -200.00 71.37 -97.66
C PHE A 31 -199.98 72.23 -98.95
N GLN A 32 -201.10 72.58 -99.63
CA GLN A 32 -202.50 72.79 -99.18
C GLN A 32 -203.59 72.61 -100.29
N TYR A 33 -204.85 72.92 -99.95
CA TYR A 33 -206.12 72.86 -100.71
C TYR A 33 -206.26 73.68 -102.02
N SER A 34 -207.24 73.29 -102.84
CA SER A 34 -208.08 74.14 -103.72
C SER A 34 -209.53 73.59 -103.76
N VAL A 35 -210.55 74.34 -104.22
CA VAL A 35 -211.98 73.90 -104.12
C VAL A 35 -212.99 74.65 -105.02
N TYR A 36 -214.09 73.96 -105.43
CA TYR A 36 -215.34 74.46 -106.06
C TYR A 36 -215.23 75.08 -107.51
N ALA A 37 -216.30 75.24 -108.32
CA ALA A 37 -217.74 75.41 -108.03
C ALA A 37 -218.72 74.95 -109.14
N LEU A 38 -220.04 74.94 -108.81
CA LEU A 38 -221.24 75.35 -109.60
C LEU A 38 -221.16 75.37 -111.16
N ARG A 39 -222.14 74.91 -111.96
CA ARG A 39 -223.60 74.57 -111.78
C ARG A 39 -224.11 73.94 -113.12
N ASN A 40 -225.16 73.10 -113.22
CA ASN A 40 -226.58 73.49 -113.42
C ASN A 40 -227.58 72.31 -113.61
N ASN A 41 -228.87 72.67 -113.70
CA ASN A 41 -230.07 71.93 -114.15
C ASN A 41 -230.01 71.24 -115.54
N PRO A 42 -230.98 70.37 -115.93
CA PRO A 42 -231.95 69.59 -115.10
C PRO A 42 -232.34 68.16 -115.60
N PHE A 43 -233.14 67.47 -114.75
CA PHE A 43 -234.20 66.48 -115.05
C PHE A 43 -233.91 64.99 -115.44
N ARG A 44 -234.46 64.12 -114.57
CA ARG A 44 -234.98 62.74 -114.76
C ARG A 44 -233.98 61.59 -115.04
N LEU A 45 -234.32 60.32 -114.79
CA LEU A 45 -235.07 59.67 -113.69
C LEU A 45 -234.87 58.14 -113.84
N ALA A 46 -234.35 57.45 -112.81
CA ALA A 46 -234.31 55.98 -112.65
C ALA A 46 -233.48 55.09 -113.63
N ALA A 47 -233.07 53.93 -113.09
CA ALA A 47 -232.94 52.63 -113.77
C ALA A 47 -231.77 52.26 -114.72
N ALA A 48 -230.54 52.82 -114.60
CA ALA A 48 -229.40 52.32 -115.42
C ALA A 48 -227.99 52.22 -114.78
N CYS A 49 -227.47 53.27 -114.13
CA CYS A 49 -226.00 53.46 -114.04
C CYS A 49 -225.25 52.76 -112.89
N PHE A 50 -225.79 51.72 -112.25
CA PHE A 50 -225.15 51.08 -111.07
C PHE A 50 -223.91 50.22 -111.39
N GLY A 51 -223.62 49.92 -112.66
CA GLY A 51 -222.59 48.95 -113.04
C GLY A 51 -221.13 49.44 -113.09
N LEU A 52 -220.87 50.75 -113.09
CA LEU A 52 -219.56 51.29 -113.54
C LEU A 52 -218.62 51.78 -112.44
N LEU A 53 -219.11 52.13 -111.23
CA LEU A 53 -218.26 52.78 -110.22
C LEU A 53 -217.27 51.81 -109.51
N CYS A 54 -217.56 50.51 -109.49
CA CYS A 54 -216.70 49.50 -108.85
C CYS A 54 -215.28 49.42 -109.46
N VAL A 55 -215.09 49.87 -110.71
CA VAL A 55 -213.83 49.76 -111.44
C VAL A 55 -212.74 50.69 -110.87
N LEU A 56 -213.11 51.85 -110.32
CA LEU A 56 -212.13 52.87 -109.91
C LEU A 56 -211.49 52.62 -108.53
N LEU A 57 -212.10 51.80 -107.66
CA LEU A 57 -211.53 51.46 -106.35
C LEU A 57 -210.29 50.54 -106.46
N LEU A 58 -210.16 49.77 -107.55
CA LEU A 58 -209.03 48.87 -107.78
C LEU A 58 -207.72 49.61 -108.12
N ALA A 59 -207.79 50.79 -108.73
CA ALA A 59 -206.60 51.52 -109.20
C ALA A 59 -205.74 52.08 -108.06
N VAL A 60 -206.34 52.41 -106.90
CA VAL A 60 -205.64 53.06 -105.77
C VAL A 60 -204.75 52.07 -105.00
N VAL A 61 -205.18 50.81 -104.87
CA VAL A 61 -204.49 49.79 -104.05
C VAL A 61 -203.14 49.37 -104.64
N ILE A 62 -203.03 49.35 -105.97
CA ILE A 62 -201.83 48.87 -106.68
C ILE A 62 -200.69 49.90 -106.65
N GLY A 63 -201.01 51.20 -106.48
CA GLY A 63 -200.05 52.30 -106.66
C GLY A 63 -198.96 52.43 -105.59
N GLN A 64 -199.29 52.34 -104.30
CA GLN A 64 -198.34 52.71 -103.22
C GLN A 64 -197.51 51.56 -102.63
N SER A 65 -197.89 50.29 -102.86
CA SER A 65 -197.08 49.13 -102.43
C SER A 65 -195.64 49.17 -102.97
N VAL A 66 -195.45 49.78 -104.15
CA VAL A 66 -194.14 49.90 -104.83
C VAL A 66 -193.16 50.83 -104.10
N HIS A 67 -193.62 51.86 -103.38
CA HIS A 67 -192.71 52.86 -102.77
C HIS A 67 -192.04 52.34 -101.49
N HIS A 68 -192.69 51.47 -100.72
CA HIS A 68 -192.14 50.99 -99.44
C HIS A 68 -190.90 50.10 -99.66
N ASN A 69 -190.96 49.20 -100.65
CA ASN A 69 -189.92 48.22 -101.03
C ASN A 69 -188.59 48.80 -101.56
N LYS A 70 -188.40 50.13 -101.58
CA LYS A 70 -187.11 50.75 -101.91
C LYS A 70 -186.38 51.35 -100.71
N VAL A 71 -187.08 51.89 -99.71
CA VAL A 71 -186.45 52.58 -98.57
C VAL A 71 -185.71 51.61 -97.63
N GLU A 72 -186.23 50.39 -97.48
CA GLU A 72 -185.68 49.39 -96.55
C GLU A 72 -184.29 48.86 -96.95
N ARG A 73 -183.98 48.83 -98.25
CA ARG A 73 -182.71 48.28 -98.78
C ARG A 73 -181.49 49.15 -98.49
N ASP A 74 -181.64 50.47 -98.61
CA ASP A 74 -180.50 51.39 -98.47
C ASP A 74 -180.03 51.49 -97.01
N HIS A 75 -180.94 51.30 -96.05
CA HIS A 75 -180.60 51.30 -94.62
C HIS A 75 -179.76 50.09 -94.19
N GLN A 76 -179.98 48.94 -94.84
CA GLN A 76 -179.29 47.68 -94.52
C GLN A 76 -177.81 47.66 -94.99
N SER A 77 -177.46 48.49 -95.98
CA SER A 77 -176.09 48.61 -96.50
C SER A 77 -175.14 49.30 -95.51
N ASN A 78 -175.51 50.47 -95.00
CA ASN A 78 -174.64 51.28 -94.14
C ASN A 78 -174.25 50.56 -92.83
N LEU A 79 -175.19 49.80 -92.23
CA LEU A 79 -174.93 49.06 -91.00
C LEU A 79 -173.81 48.02 -91.16
N SER A 80 -173.69 47.39 -92.33
CA SER A 80 -172.62 46.43 -92.62
C SER A 80 -171.22 47.07 -92.67
N SER A 81 -171.14 48.33 -93.13
CA SER A 81 -169.87 49.07 -93.21
C SER A 81 -169.31 49.38 -91.83
N THR A 82 -170.14 49.93 -90.93
CA THR A 82 -169.69 50.35 -89.58
C THR A 82 -169.25 49.16 -88.71
N ILE A 83 -169.82 47.96 -88.92
CA ILE A 83 -169.43 46.75 -88.18
C ILE A 83 -167.99 46.33 -88.53
N LYS A 84 -167.64 46.29 -89.83
CA LYS A 84 -166.27 45.95 -90.28
C LYS A 84 -165.21 46.92 -89.76
N GLU A 85 -165.54 48.20 -89.69
CA GLU A 85 -164.61 49.24 -89.23
C GLU A 85 -164.31 49.10 -87.73
N LYS A 86 -165.32 48.73 -86.93
CA LYS A 86 -165.16 48.37 -85.50
C LYS A 86 -164.28 47.13 -85.31
N GLU A 87 -164.48 46.09 -86.12
CA GLU A 87 -163.70 44.85 -86.05
C GLU A 87 -162.20 45.11 -86.34
N ASN A 88 -161.90 45.87 -87.39
CA ASN A 88 -160.54 46.31 -87.73
C ASN A 88 -159.87 47.10 -86.58
N LEU A 89 -160.61 48.03 -85.96
CA LEU A 89 -160.08 48.82 -84.83
C LEU A 89 -159.81 47.95 -83.59
N GLN A 90 -160.63 46.94 -83.31
CA GLN A 90 -160.37 45.97 -82.24
C GLN A 90 -159.15 45.08 -82.53
N GLU A 91 -158.97 44.62 -83.77
CA GLU A 91 -157.79 43.86 -84.18
C GLU A 91 -156.50 44.69 -84.03
N ARG A 92 -156.51 45.95 -84.50
CA ARG A 92 -155.38 46.89 -84.34
C ARG A 92 -155.07 47.19 -82.87
N LEU A 93 -156.09 47.37 -82.03
CA LEU A 93 -155.89 47.56 -80.58
C LEU A 93 -155.22 46.35 -79.94
N SER A 94 -155.68 45.14 -80.25
CA SER A 94 -155.08 43.89 -79.73
C SER A 94 -153.63 43.71 -80.18
N THR A 95 -153.31 44.12 -81.41
CA THR A 95 -151.95 44.09 -81.97
C THR A 95 -151.01 45.05 -81.23
N VAL A 96 -151.44 46.27 -80.96
CA VAL A 96 -150.65 47.27 -80.20
C VAL A 96 -150.46 46.83 -78.74
N GLN A 97 -151.50 46.29 -78.10
CA GLN A 97 -151.40 45.74 -76.74
C GLN A 97 -150.40 44.57 -76.66
N LYS A 98 -150.35 43.72 -77.69
CA LYS A 98 -149.34 42.66 -77.80
C LYS A 98 -147.94 43.26 -77.93
N GLN A 99 -147.72 44.19 -78.87
CA GLN A 99 -146.41 44.85 -79.07
C GLN A 99 -145.92 45.57 -77.81
N GLN A 100 -146.80 46.23 -77.06
CA GLN A 100 -146.46 46.87 -75.79
C GLN A 100 -145.97 45.82 -74.77
N LYS A 101 -146.64 44.67 -74.67
CA LYS A 101 -146.26 43.58 -73.76
C LYS A 101 -144.93 42.92 -74.17
N ASP A 102 -144.70 42.74 -75.46
CA ASP A 102 -143.45 42.20 -76.01
C ASP A 102 -142.26 43.15 -75.77
N LEU A 103 -142.46 44.46 -75.93
CA LEU A 103 -141.48 45.50 -75.57
C LEU A 103 -141.20 45.55 -74.07
N GLN A 104 -142.23 45.49 -73.23
CA GLN A 104 -142.09 45.51 -71.78
C GLN A 104 -141.35 44.26 -71.26
N THR A 105 -141.60 43.09 -71.88
CA THR A 105 -140.84 41.86 -71.65
C THR A 105 -139.39 42.01 -72.09
N THR A 106 -139.14 42.58 -73.27
CA THR A 106 -137.79 42.83 -73.81
C THR A 106 -136.98 43.75 -72.90
N ASN A 107 -137.59 44.84 -72.41
CA ASN A 107 -136.94 45.77 -71.48
C ASN A 107 -136.61 45.10 -70.13
N SER A 108 -137.52 44.28 -69.59
CA SER A 108 -137.27 43.47 -68.39
C SER A 108 -136.08 42.52 -68.58
N ASN A 109 -136.02 41.82 -69.72
CA ASN A 109 -134.92 40.91 -70.05
C ASN A 109 -133.58 41.65 -70.21
N LEU A 110 -133.57 42.83 -70.85
CA LEU A 110 -132.38 43.68 -70.96
C LEU A 110 -131.92 44.19 -69.59
N GLN A 111 -132.85 44.58 -68.72
CA GLN A 111 -132.53 45.03 -67.36
C GLN A 111 -131.98 43.89 -66.50
N GLN A 112 -132.52 42.67 -66.60
CA GLN A 112 -131.93 41.47 -65.98
C GLN A 112 -130.53 41.17 -66.52
N THR A 113 -130.34 41.27 -67.84
CA THR A 113 -129.03 41.06 -68.49
C THR A 113 -128.01 42.10 -68.03
N ASN A 114 -128.39 43.37 -67.96
CA ASN A 114 -127.52 44.44 -67.46
C ASN A 114 -127.16 44.25 -65.98
N ASN A 115 -128.11 43.82 -65.14
CA ASN A 115 -127.86 43.49 -63.73
C ASN A 115 -126.90 42.29 -63.59
N PHE A 116 -127.06 41.25 -64.43
CA PHE A 116 -126.17 40.11 -64.48
C PHE A 116 -124.74 40.49 -64.92
N LEU A 117 -124.62 41.26 -66.01
CA LEU A 117 -123.34 41.77 -66.51
C LEU A 117 -122.65 42.69 -65.48
N SER A 118 -123.39 43.59 -64.84
CA SER A 118 -122.86 44.43 -63.75
C SER A 118 -122.35 43.60 -62.57
N LYS A 119 -123.09 42.57 -62.16
CA LYS A 119 -122.66 41.62 -61.12
C LYS A 119 -121.41 40.83 -61.55
N LYS A 120 -121.33 40.43 -62.83
CA LYS A 120 -120.16 39.75 -63.40
C LYS A 120 -118.94 40.66 -63.46
N LEU A 121 -119.10 41.92 -63.83
CA LEU A 121 -118.03 42.93 -63.84
C LEU A 121 -117.47 43.13 -62.43
N GLY A 122 -118.34 43.28 -61.41
CA GLY A 122 -117.93 43.35 -60.01
C GLY A 122 -117.20 42.10 -59.51
N GLN A 123 -117.63 40.90 -59.93
CA GLN A 123 -116.89 39.65 -59.66
C GLN A 123 -115.51 39.66 -60.30
N THR A 124 -115.39 40.02 -61.59
CA THR A 124 -114.11 40.07 -62.30
C THR A 124 -113.16 41.11 -61.71
N MET A 125 -113.66 42.30 -61.34
CA MET A 125 -112.87 43.32 -60.64
C MET A 125 -112.37 42.83 -59.27
N THR A 126 -113.23 42.16 -58.50
CA THR A 126 -112.83 41.55 -57.21
C THR A 126 -111.73 40.51 -57.41
N ASN A 127 -111.89 39.60 -58.38
CA ASN A 127 -110.90 38.57 -58.69
C ASN A 127 -109.57 39.18 -59.18
N ASN A 128 -109.62 40.23 -60.00
CA ASN A 128 -108.43 40.93 -60.47
C ASN A 128 -107.67 41.61 -59.31
N ASN A 129 -108.39 42.24 -58.37
CA ASN A 129 -107.79 42.85 -57.19
C ASN A 129 -107.17 41.80 -56.25
N LEU A 130 -107.80 40.62 -56.13
CA LEU A 130 -107.21 39.48 -55.42
C LEU A 130 -105.93 38.98 -56.10
N LEU A 131 -105.92 38.83 -57.43
CA LEU A 131 -104.72 38.43 -58.19
C LEU A 131 -103.58 39.45 -58.09
N ILE A 132 -103.88 40.75 -58.06
CA ILE A 132 -102.87 41.80 -57.82
C ILE A 132 -102.28 41.65 -56.41
N ALA A 133 -103.10 41.39 -55.39
CA ALA A 133 -102.64 41.16 -54.02
C ALA A 133 -101.83 39.85 -53.89
N GLU A 134 -102.22 38.79 -54.60
CA GLU A 134 -101.47 37.52 -54.67
C GLU A 134 -100.09 37.73 -55.32
N ASN A 135 -100.04 38.43 -56.46
CA ASN A 135 -98.81 38.75 -57.16
C ASN A 135 -97.87 39.62 -56.31
N ALA A 136 -98.40 40.59 -55.56
CA ALA A 136 -97.61 41.40 -54.64
C ALA A 136 -96.98 40.55 -53.52
N LYS A 137 -97.70 39.59 -52.94
CA LYS A 137 -97.13 38.63 -51.97
C LYS A 137 -96.04 37.76 -52.60
N LEU A 138 -96.26 37.28 -53.82
CA LEU A 138 -95.28 36.46 -54.55
C LEU A 138 -93.98 37.24 -54.83
N GLN A 139 -94.08 38.51 -55.21
CA GLN A 139 -92.91 39.39 -55.41
C GLN A 139 -92.15 39.65 -54.10
N THR A 140 -92.85 39.83 -52.98
CA THR A 140 -92.21 39.91 -51.65
C THR A 140 -91.49 38.61 -51.32
N SER A 141 -92.16 37.46 -51.50
CA SER A 141 -91.58 36.14 -51.23
C SER A 141 -90.37 35.82 -52.13
N GLU A 142 -90.40 36.21 -53.41
CA GLU A 142 -89.25 36.11 -54.32
C GLU A 142 -88.07 36.96 -53.82
N SER A 143 -88.32 38.18 -53.34
CA SER A 143 -87.29 39.06 -52.78
C SER A 143 -86.69 38.51 -51.48
N GLU A 144 -87.52 37.94 -50.60
CA GLU A 144 -87.10 37.26 -49.37
C GLU A 144 -86.26 36.02 -49.67
N LEU A 145 -86.71 35.16 -50.59
CA LEU A 145 -85.98 33.98 -51.05
C LEU A 145 -84.64 34.35 -51.70
N LYS A 146 -84.60 35.40 -52.54
CA LYS A 146 -83.37 35.91 -53.16
C LYS A 146 -82.38 36.44 -52.13
N THR A 147 -82.88 37.13 -51.10
CA THR A 147 -82.08 37.61 -49.96
C THR A 147 -81.51 36.44 -49.15
N SER A 148 -82.36 35.46 -48.81
CA SER A 148 -81.98 34.24 -48.09
C SER A 148 -80.94 33.41 -48.86
N ASN A 149 -81.15 33.19 -50.16
CA ASN A 149 -80.20 32.47 -51.02
C ASN A 149 -78.85 33.20 -51.13
N THR A 150 -78.85 34.55 -51.14
CA THR A 150 -77.61 35.34 -51.12
C THR A 150 -76.86 35.16 -49.79
N ALA A 151 -77.58 35.14 -48.66
CA ALA A 151 -76.99 34.89 -47.34
C ALA A 151 -76.43 33.46 -47.21
N LEU A 152 -77.16 32.44 -47.68
CA LEU A 152 -76.72 31.04 -47.72
C LEU A 152 -75.48 30.85 -48.62
N THR A 153 -75.45 31.52 -49.77
CA THR A 153 -74.26 31.51 -50.67
C THR A 153 -73.05 32.09 -49.95
N LYS A 154 -73.20 33.21 -49.24
CA LYS A 154 -72.13 33.83 -48.44
C LYS A 154 -71.64 32.90 -47.33
N GLN A 155 -72.54 32.28 -46.56
CA GLN A 155 -72.18 31.31 -45.52
C GLN A 155 -71.47 30.07 -46.09
N THR A 156 -71.85 29.62 -47.30
CA THR A 156 -71.21 28.48 -47.96
C THR A 156 -69.76 28.78 -48.32
N GLU A 157 -69.48 29.97 -48.86
CA GLU A 157 -68.11 30.38 -49.18
C GLU A 157 -67.27 30.67 -47.92
N GLU A 158 -67.88 31.24 -46.87
CA GLU A 158 -67.24 31.40 -45.55
C GLU A 158 -66.85 30.05 -44.92
N LEU A 159 -67.73 29.05 -44.98
CA LEU A 159 -67.43 27.68 -44.53
C LEU A 159 -66.35 27.01 -45.38
N LYS A 160 -66.33 27.25 -46.70
CA LYS A 160 -65.30 26.73 -47.60
C LYS A 160 -63.91 27.29 -47.27
N VAL A 161 -63.79 28.62 -47.07
CA VAL A 161 -62.53 29.25 -46.63
C VAL A 161 -62.08 28.70 -45.27
N ALA A 162 -63.00 28.55 -44.31
CA ALA A 162 -62.68 27.97 -43.01
C ALA A 162 -62.19 26.50 -43.11
N ASN A 163 -62.72 25.71 -44.06
CA ASN A 163 -62.26 24.35 -44.32
C ASN A 163 -60.87 24.33 -44.98
N GLU A 164 -60.60 25.22 -45.92
CA GLU A 164 -59.28 25.39 -46.55
C GLU A 164 -58.20 25.78 -45.51
N GLU A 165 -58.54 26.64 -44.54
CA GLU A 165 -57.67 26.94 -43.39
C GLU A 165 -57.49 25.72 -42.45
N LEU A 166 -58.54 24.93 -42.23
CA LEU A 166 -58.49 23.73 -41.39
C LEU A 166 -57.58 22.66 -42.00
N ASP A 167 -57.67 22.41 -43.31
CA ASP A 167 -56.79 21.46 -44.02
C ASP A 167 -55.33 21.91 -44.00
N LYS A 168 -55.07 23.22 -44.13
CA LYS A 168 -53.73 23.81 -43.97
C LYS A 168 -53.19 23.62 -42.55
N SER A 169 -54.03 23.81 -41.54
CA SER A 169 -53.68 23.58 -40.12
C SER A 169 -53.39 22.10 -39.83
N ASN A 170 -54.24 21.20 -40.35
CA ASN A 170 -54.07 19.75 -40.28
C ASN A 170 -52.75 19.29 -40.96
N THR A 171 -52.45 19.83 -42.14
CA THR A 171 -51.19 19.57 -42.85
C THR A 171 -49.98 19.97 -42.00
N ASN A 172 -49.99 21.17 -41.40
CA ASN A 172 -48.93 21.62 -40.49
C ASN A 172 -48.79 20.71 -39.25
N LEU A 173 -49.91 20.25 -38.68
CA LEU A 173 -49.93 19.32 -37.55
C LEU A 173 -49.34 17.95 -37.91
N VAL A 174 -49.63 17.43 -39.10
CA VAL A 174 -49.03 16.19 -39.62
C VAL A 174 -47.52 16.35 -39.83
N THR A 175 -47.07 17.47 -40.41
CA THR A 175 -45.64 17.77 -40.55
C THR A 175 -44.94 17.86 -39.18
N ALA A 176 -45.53 18.56 -38.22
CA ALA A 176 -44.99 18.68 -36.86
C ALA A 176 -44.92 17.32 -36.13
N LYS A 177 -45.97 16.48 -36.27
CA LYS A 177 -46.00 15.11 -35.74
C LYS A 177 -44.89 14.25 -36.32
N ASN A 178 -44.70 14.28 -37.64
CA ASN A 178 -43.67 13.51 -38.33
C ASN A 178 -42.25 13.96 -37.93
N TYR A 179 -42.04 15.27 -37.74
CA TYR A 179 -40.79 15.81 -37.21
C TYR A 179 -40.53 15.32 -35.77
N ILE A 180 -41.51 15.41 -34.87
CA ILE A 180 -41.40 14.95 -33.48
C ILE A 180 -41.11 13.45 -33.41
N GLN A 181 -41.77 12.64 -34.23
CA GLN A 181 -41.50 11.20 -34.34
C GLN A 181 -40.03 10.95 -34.75
N THR A 182 -39.54 11.65 -35.77
CA THR A 182 -38.15 11.55 -36.24
C THR A 182 -37.15 11.91 -35.13
N GLN A 183 -37.43 12.96 -34.34
CA GLN A 183 -36.58 13.33 -33.20
C GLN A 183 -36.64 12.30 -32.06
N TYR A 184 -37.81 11.70 -31.80
CA TYR A 184 -37.97 10.63 -30.83
C TYR A 184 -37.15 9.39 -31.21
N ASP A 185 -37.22 8.96 -32.47
CA ASP A 185 -36.49 7.79 -32.96
C ASP A 185 -34.97 7.99 -32.93
N LEU A 186 -34.50 9.21 -33.25
CA LEU A 186 -33.09 9.61 -33.09
C LEU A 186 -32.63 9.60 -31.62
N MET A 187 -33.47 10.06 -30.69
CA MET A 187 -33.17 10.03 -29.26
C MET A 187 -33.18 8.60 -28.71
N LEU A 188 -34.10 7.75 -29.18
CA LEU A 188 -34.15 6.33 -28.83
C LEU A 188 -32.88 5.59 -29.30
N LYS A 189 -32.41 5.88 -30.52
CA LYS A 189 -31.14 5.37 -31.03
C LYS A 189 -29.95 5.81 -30.16
N ARG A 190 -29.81 7.11 -29.89
CA ARG A 190 -28.73 7.65 -29.03
C ARG A 190 -28.72 7.04 -27.62
N ARG A 191 -29.91 6.81 -27.04
CA ARG A 191 -30.05 6.13 -25.74
C ARG A 191 -29.47 4.72 -25.78
N ASN A 192 -29.74 3.96 -26.84
CA ASN A 192 -29.24 2.60 -27.00
C ASN A 192 -27.71 2.57 -27.20
N GLU A 193 -27.18 3.46 -28.05
CA GLU A 193 -25.74 3.63 -28.27
C GLU A 193 -24.99 3.99 -26.96
N LEU A 194 -25.58 4.88 -26.16
CA LEU A 194 -25.04 5.25 -24.84
C LEU A 194 -25.10 4.10 -23.82
N GLN A 195 -26.16 3.29 -23.85
CA GLN A 195 -26.33 2.13 -22.98
C GLN A 195 -25.33 1.01 -23.31
N GLU A 196 -25.03 0.79 -24.59
CA GLU A 196 -23.99 -0.14 -25.06
C GLU A 196 -22.59 0.36 -24.68
N SER A 197 -22.29 1.64 -24.93
CA SER A 197 -21.04 2.27 -24.49
C SER A 197 -20.82 2.18 -22.97
N TYR A 198 -21.86 2.41 -22.17
CA TYR A 198 -21.81 2.23 -20.72
C TYR A 198 -21.52 0.78 -20.29
N ALA A 199 -22.08 -0.22 -21.00
CA ALA A 199 -21.79 -1.62 -20.74
C ALA A 199 -20.31 -1.95 -20.99
N THR A 200 -19.75 -1.49 -22.11
CA THR A 200 -18.33 -1.65 -22.46
C THR A 200 -17.42 -1.00 -21.40
N VAL A 201 -17.66 0.27 -21.04
CA VAL A 201 -16.84 0.97 -20.02
C VAL A 201 -16.96 0.31 -18.64
N SER A 202 -18.12 -0.23 -18.29
CA SER A 202 -18.32 -1.01 -17.06
C SER A 202 -17.51 -2.31 -17.06
N GLN A 203 -17.39 -2.98 -18.21
CA GLN A 203 -16.55 -4.17 -18.39
C GLN A 203 -15.05 -3.82 -18.36
N GLU A 204 -14.63 -2.75 -19.02
CA GLU A 204 -13.25 -2.25 -19.00
C GLU A 204 -12.80 -1.91 -17.57
N ARG A 205 -13.63 -1.17 -16.81
CA ARG A 205 -13.39 -0.90 -15.38
C ARG A 205 -13.19 -2.19 -14.59
N ASN A 206 -14.00 -3.22 -14.82
CA ASN A 206 -13.88 -4.50 -14.12
C ASN A 206 -12.58 -5.24 -14.48
N ASN A 207 -12.16 -5.17 -15.76
CA ASN A 207 -10.88 -5.73 -16.21
C ASN A 207 -9.70 -4.99 -15.58
N LEU A 208 -9.73 -3.65 -15.54
CA LEU A 208 -8.74 -2.80 -14.86
C LEU A 208 -8.66 -3.10 -13.35
N GLN A 209 -9.80 -3.29 -12.68
CA GLN A 209 -9.82 -3.67 -11.26
C GLN A 209 -9.16 -5.05 -11.03
N ASN A 210 -9.41 -6.02 -11.90
CA ASN A 210 -8.78 -7.33 -11.82
C ASN A 210 -7.26 -7.27 -12.07
N GLN A 211 -6.81 -6.45 -13.03
CA GLN A 211 -5.38 -6.19 -13.25
C GLN A 211 -4.74 -5.51 -12.04
N PHE A 212 -5.37 -4.47 -11.48
CA PHE A 212 -4.92 -3.79 -10.26
C PHE A 212 -4.76 -4.77 -9.09
N ASN A 213 -5.77 -5.61 -8.83
CA ASN A 213 -5.74 -6.62 -7.77
C ASN A 213 -4.58 -7.62 -7.96
N ASN A 214 -4.25 -7.99 -9.21
CA ASN A 214 -3.12 -8.88 -9.50
C ASN A 214 -1.77 -8.18 -9.30
N VAL A 215 -1.64 -6.89 -9.68
CA VAL A 215 -0.44 -6.09 -9.42
C VAL A 215 -0.24 -5.86 -7.92
N THR A 216 -1.30 -5.66 -7.15
CA THR A 216 -1.26 -5.58 -5.68
C THR A 216 -0.68 -6.85 -5.07
N ARG A 217 -1.18 -8.03 -5.46
CA ARG A 217 -0.63 -9.33 -5.02
C ARG A 217 0.82 -9.54 -5.41
N ALA A 218 1.21 -9.16 -6.63
CA ALA A 218 2.59 -9.25 -7.08
C ALA A 218 3.54 -8.36 -6.26
N LYS A 219 3.07 -7.16 -5.86
CA LYS A 219 3.80 -6.28 -4.93
C LYS A 219 3.91 -6.89 -3.53
N GLU A 220 2.85 -7.50 -3.00
CA GLU A 220 2.83 -8.15 -1.68
C GLU A 220 3.80 -9.34 -1.62
N LEU A 221 3.87 -10.15 -2.69
CA LEU A 221 4.84 -11.23 -2.82
C LEU A 221 6.28 -10.69 -2.91
N LEU A 222 6.52 -9.66 -3.74
CA LEU A 222 7.85 -9.05 -3.88
C LEU A 222 8.34 -8.43 -2.56
N GLN A 223 7.44 -7.94 -1.70
CA GLN A 223 7.79 -7.48 -0.35
C GLN A 223 8.21 -8.65 0.56
N LEU A 224 7.51 -9.78 0.51
CA LEU A 224 7.88 -10.98 1.26
C LEU A 224 9.24 -11.55 0.82
N ASP A 225 9.53 -11.55 -0.49
CA ASP A 225 10.84 -11.95 -1.03
C ASP A 225 11.95 -10.98 -0.58
N TYR A 226 11.69 -9.67 -0.60
CA TYR A 226 12.61 -8.64 -0.10
C TYR A 226 12.88 -8.78 1.41
N ASP A 227 11.83 -8.92 2.22
CA ASP A 227 11.92 -9.10 3.68
C ASP A 227 12.61 -10.43 4.06
N THR A 228 12.69 -11.39 3.14
CA THR A 228 13.46 -12.63 3.29
C THR A 228 14.92 -12.40 2.93
N LEU A 229 15.20 -11.75 1.79
CA LEU A 229 16.55 -11.39 1.35
C LEU A 229 17.31 -10.53 2.37
N VAL A 230 16.62 -9.61 3.06
CA VAL A 230 17.22 -8.83 4.16
C VAL A 230 17.75 -9.74 5.28
N LYS A 231 16.98 -10.75 5.70
CA LYS A 231 17.39 -11.69 6.75
C LYS A 231 18.55 -12.59 6.30
N ASP A 232 18.55 -13.00 5.04
CA ASP A 232 19.67 -13.76 4.47
C ASP A 232 20.97 -12.93 4.45
N VAL A 233 20.88 -11.62 4.17
CA VAL A 233 22.02 -10.69 4.25
C VAL A 233 22.49 -10.48 5.70
N GLU A 234 21.57 -10.30 6.65
CA GLU A 234 21.90 -10.21 8.09
C GLU A 234 22.62 -11.47 8.57
N HIS A 235 22.09 -12.66 8.27
CA HIS A 235 22.70 -13.94 8.62
C HIS A 235 24.06 -14.18 7.92
N LEU A 236 24.23 -13.72 6.68
CA LEU A 236 25.53 -13.75 6.00
C LEU A 236 26.54 -12.80 6.65
N GLN A 237 26.11 -11.63 7.13
CA GLN A 237 26.97 -10.70 7.87
C GLN A 237 27.42 -11.30 9.21
N ASP A 238 26.53 -11.94 9.96
CA ASP A 238 26.88 -12.63 11.21
C ASP A 238 27.88 -13.77 10.97
N ARG A 239 27.68 -14.57 9.91
CA ARG A 239 28.63 -15.62 9.52
C ARG A 239 29.98 -15.07 9.07
N TYR A 240 30.00 -13.93 8.38
CA TYR A 240 31.24 -13.23 8.03
C TYR A 240 31.98 -12.73 9.27
N ASN A 241 31.27 -12.08 10.19
CA ASN A 241 31.81 -11.59 11.46
C ASN A 241 32.42 -12.74 12.28
N PHE A 242 31.70 -13.86 12.40
CA PHE A 242 32.19 -15.07 13.07
C PHE A 242 33.47 -15.62 12.43
N SER A 243 33.50 -15.76 11.11
CA SER A 243 34.67 -16.29 10.39
C SER A 243 35.89 -15.37 10.48
N ASN A 244 35.69 -14.05 10.53
CA ASN A 244 36.78 -13.10 10.80
C ASN A 244 37.33 -13.25 12.23
N ASN A 245 36.47 -13.44 13.23
CA ASN A 245 36.90 -13.70 14.61
C ASN A 245 37.70 -15.01 14.73
N GLU A 246 37.26 -16.08 14.05
CA GLU A 246 38.03 -17.34 13.97
C GLU A 246 39.41 -17.11 13.32
N LYS A 247 39.49 -16.33 12.25
CA LYS A 247 40.75 -15.96 11.59
C LYS A 247 41.68 -15.22 12.55
N GLU A 248 41.20 -14.23 13.29
CA GLU A 248 42.01 -13.48 14.27
C GLU A 248 42.52 -14.37 15.41
N MET A 249 41.69 -15.31 15.88
CA MET A 249 42.12 -16.34 16.84
C MET A 249 43.20 -17.27 16.26
N LEU A 250 43.09 -17.67 14.98
CA LEU A 250 44.11 -18.46 14.29
C LEU A 250 45.41 -17.68 14.09
N GLU A 251 45.35 -16.40 13.73
CA GLU A 251 46.52 -15.52 13.58
C GLU A 251 47.26 -15.34 14.92
N SER A 252 46.53 -15.12 16.03
CA SER A 252 47.09 -15.07 17.38
C SER A 252 47.71 -16.42 17.79
N SER A 253 47.03 -17.54 17.53
CA SER A 253 47.56 -18.88 17.78
C SER A 253 48.86 -19.14 17.00
N HIS A 254 48.89 -18.76 15.71
CA HIS A 254 50.06 -18.89 14.84
C HIS A 254 51.26 -18.06 15.33
N GLN A 255 51.04 -16.85 15.85
CA GLN A 255 52.09 -16.03 16.48
C GLN A 255 52.68 -16.73 17.72
N ASN A 256 51.82 -17.22 18.62
CA ASN A 256 52.25 -17.95 19.83
C ASN A 256 53.04 -19.24 19.49
N LEU A 257 52.60 -20.00 18.48
CA LEU A 257 53.31 -21.17 17.94
C LEU A 257 54.67 -20.79 17.33
N THR A 258 54.75 -19.64 16.65
CA THR A 258 56.01 -19.14 16.05
C THR A 258 57.01 -18.75 17.13
N MET A 259 56.60 -17.98 18.14
CA MET A 259 57.44 -17.63 19.30
C MET A 259 57.92 -18.89 20.07
N SER A 260 57.04 -19.89 20.20
CA SER A 260 57.37 -21.18 20.84
C SER A 260 58.43 -21.95 20.03
N LYS A 261 58.30 -21.97 18.70
CA LYS A 261 59.29 -22.57 17.78
C LYS A 261 60.65 -21.87 17.85
N GLU A 262 60.67 -20.53 17.89
CA GLU A 262 61.91 -19.75 18.02
C GLU A 262 62.60 -20.00 19.36
N THR A 263 61.82 -20.06 20.46
CA THR A 263 62.32 -20.39 21.80
C THR A 263 62.91 -21.81 21.84
N LEU A 264 62.26 -22.78 21.21
CA LEU A 264 62.76 -24.15 21.08
C LEU A 264 64.04 -24.20 20.22
N GLN A 265 64.11 -23.44 19.12
CA GLN A 265 65.31 -23.36 18.27
C GLN A 265 66.49 -22.73 19.03
N ALA A 266 66.27 -21.68 19.81
CA ALA A 266 67.30 -21.07 20.66
C ALA A 266 67.80 -22.06 21.74
N SER A 267 66.89 -22.85 22.31
CA SER A 267 67.20 -23.91 23.28
C SER A 267 68.02 -25.04 22.64
N TYR A 268 67.62 -25.51 21.46
CA TYR A 268 68.34 -26.51 20.67
C TYR A 268 69.75 -26.02 20.30
N ASN A 269 69.88 -24.80 19.78
CA ASN A 269 71.17 -24.19 19.43
C ASN A 269 72.11 -24.07 20.65
N SER A 270 71.54 -23.92 21.86
CA SER A 270 72.30 -23.87 23.11
C SER A 270 72.73 -25.27 23.58
N LEU A 271 71.86 -26.27 23.43
CA LEU A 271 72.16 -27.67 23.72
C LEU A 271 73.25 -28.24 22.80
N THR A 272 73.22 -27.92 21.50
CA THR A 272 74.28 -28.30 20.55
C THR A 272 75.64 -27.74 21.00
N LYS A 273 75.71 -26.44 21.33
CA LYS A 273 76.93 -25.81 21.87
C LYS A 273 77.42 -26.44 23.18
N ALA A 274 76.51 -26.88 24.05
CA ALA A 274 76.88 -27.61 25.28
C ALA A 274 77.42 -29.02 24.96
N THR A 275 76.81 -29.71 24.01
CA THR A 275 77.23 -31.04 23.53
C THR A 275 78.61 -31.00 22.88
N ASP A 276 78.89 -29.98 22.06
CA ASP A 276 80.19 -29.81 21.41
C ASP A 276 81.30 -29.48 22.41
N LYS A 277 81.02 -28.64 23.43
CA LYS A 277 81.93 -28.42 24.57
C LYS A 277 82.22 -29.71 25.34
N LEU A 278 81.19 -30.50 25.62
CA LEU A 278 81.33 -31.77 26.33
C LEU A 278 82.15 -32.78 25.53
N ARG A 279 81.97 -32.83 24.19
CA ARG A 279 82.77 -33.68 23.30
C ARG A 279 84.25 -33.28 23.32
N ALA A 280 84.55 -31.98 23.18
CA ALA A 280 85.93 -31.48 23.24
C ALA A 280 86.60 -31.75 24.61
N ALA A 281 85.85 -31.64 25.71
CA ALA A 281 86.34 -31.99 27.04
C ALA A 281 86.61 -33.50 27.19
N LEU A 282 85.71 -34.36 26.70
CA LEU A 282 85.89 -35.81 26.69
C LEU A 282 87.10 -36.22 25.85
N GLU A 283 87.32 -35.60 24.69
CA GLU A 283 88.50 -35.80 23.85
C GLU A 283 89.80 -35.39 24.58
N SER A 284 89.77 -34.34 25.41
CA SER A 284 90.93 -33.95 26.24
C SER A 284 91.22 -34.97 27.34
N LEU A 285 90.20 -35.31 28.14
CA LEU A 285 90.31 -36.33 29.19
C LEU A 285 90.75 -37.70 28.63
N THR A 286 90.40 -38.01 27.38
CA THR A 286 90.86 -39.22 26.68
C THR A 286 92.36 -39.16 26.36
N ARG A 287 92.89 -38.01 25.92
CA ARG A 287 94.34 -37.80 25.71
C ARG A 287 95.11 -37.85 27.04
N GLU A 288 94.63 -37.12 28.04
CA GLU A 288 95.20 -37.08 29.40
C GLU A 288 95.23 -38.48 30.03
N LYS A 289 94.19 -39.29 29.83
CA LYS A 289 94.15 -40.70 30.25
C LYS A 289 95.24 -41.53 29.57
N ILE A 290 95.40 -41.42 28.26
CA ILE A 290 96.40 -42.20 27.51
C ILE A 290 97.81 -41.83 27.98
N GLU A 291 98.09 -40.54 28.14
CA GLU A 291 99.36 -40.04 28.67
C GLU A 291 99.63 -40.54 30.12
N LEU A 292 98.60 -40.58 30.97
CA LEU A 292 98.70 -41.16 32.32
C LEU A 292 98.93 -42.68 32.30
N GLU A 293 98.33 -43.42 31.37
CA GLU A 293 98.54 -44.87 31.21
C GLU A 293 99.96 -45.20 30.71
N GLU A 294 100.52 -44.40 29.80
CA GLU A 294 101.92 -44.52 29.38
C GLU A 294 102.91 -44.12 30.49
N ASN A 295 102.66 -43.02 31.20
CA ASN A 295 103.47 -42.61 32.34
C ASN A 295 103.43 -43.64 33.48
N TYR A 296 102.27 -44.21 33.80
CA TYR A 296 102.14 -45.29 34.78
C TYR A 296 102.95 -46.53 34.37
N LYS A 297 102.91 -46.92 33.08
CA LYS A 297 103.70 -48.03 32.55
C LYS A 297 105.20 -47.79 32.70
N ASN A 298 105.69 -46.58 32.41
CA ASN A 298 107.08 -46.20 32.58
C ASN A 298 107.51 -46.23 34.07
N VAL A 299 106.72 -45.61 34.96
CA VAL A 299 106.98 -45.61 36.41
C VAL A 299 106.93 -47.02 37.01
N SER A 300 106.02 -47.88 36.54
CA SER A 300 105.98 -49.29 36.93
C SER A 300 107.27 -50.02 36.53
N SER A 301 107.74 -49.83 35.29
CA SER A 301 108.99 -50.44 34.82
C SER A 301 110.20 -49.97 35.62
N GLU A 302 110.26 -48.70 36.02
CA GLU A 302 111.39 -48.16 36.78
C GLU A 302 111.34 -48.57 38.26
N ARG A 303 110.14 -48.62 38.86
CA ARG A 303 109.92 -49.23 40.18
C ARG A 303 110.45 -50.67 40.21
N ASP A 304 110.14 -51.47 39.19
CA ASP A 304 110.49 -52.88 39.17
C ASP A 304 112.01 -53.10 38.95
N ARG A 305 112.69 -52.21 38.20
CA ARG A 305 114.16 -52.12 38.16
C ARG A 305 114.75 -51.79 39.53
N LEU A 306 114.29 -50.71 40.17
CA LEU A 306 114.76 -50.28 41.49
C LEU A 306 114.54 -51.36 42.56
N ARG A 307 113.47 -52.15 42.45
CA ARG A 307 113.18 -53.28 43.35
C ARG A 307 114.23 -54.39 43.26
N VAL A 308 114.76 -54.67 42.06
CA VAL A 308 115.87 -55.63 41.86
C VAL A 308 117.16 -55.07 42.46
N VAL A 309 117.46 -53.78 42.24
CA VAL A 309 118.65 -53.13 42.82
C VAL A 309 118.61 -53.14 44.35
N ALA A 310 117.47 -52.80 44.96
CA ALA A 310 117.28 -52.81 46.41
C ALA A 310 117.37 -54.23 47.02
N HIS A 311 116.98 -55.27 46.28
CA HIS A 311 117.18 -56.66 46.70
C HIS A 311 118.66 -57.04 46.71
N ASN A 312 119.41 -56.73 45.64
CA ASN A 312 120.85 -57.00 45.57
C ASN A 312 121.63 -56.30 46.69
N LEU A 313 121.37 -55.00 46.91
CA LEU A 313 121.99 -54.22 47.99
C LEU A 313 121.63 -54.73 49.41
N THR A 314 120.49 -55.40 49.56
CA THR A 314 120.10 -56.04 50.83
C THR A 314 120.95 -57.28 51.07
N VAL A 315 121.14 -58.14 50.07
CA VAL A 315 122.01 -59.32 50.16
C VAL A 315 123.47 -58.92 50.47
N GLU A 316 123.97 -57.86 49.83
CA GLU A 316 125.33 -57.34 50.06
C GLU A 316 125.54 -56.82 51.50
N ARG A 317 124.56 -56.07 52.05
CA ARG A 317 124.60 -55.59 53.44
C ARG A 317 124.64 -56.74 54.44
N ASP A 318 123.80 -57.75 54.23
CA ASP A 318 123.63 -58.84 55.20
C ASP A 318 124.87 -59.75 55.23
N GLN A 319 125.58 -59.87 54.11
CA GLN A 319 126.91 -60.49 54.04
C GLN A 319 127.96 -59.73 54.88
N LEU A 320 128.04 -58.40 54.74
CA LEU A 320 129.02 -57.56 55.46
C LEU A 320 128.84 -57.56 56.98
N LEU A 321 127.59 -57.66 57.46
CA LEU A 321 127.29 -57.72 58.89
C LEU A 321 127.82 -59.01 59.55
N ALA A 322 127.80 -60.14 58.83
CA ALA A 322 128.25 -61.43 59.33
C ALA A 322 129.78 -61.53 59.54
N ASP A 323 130.57 -60.79 58.77
CA ASP A 323 132.02 -60.77 58.90
C ASP A 323 132.50 -59.90 60.08
N ASN A 324 131.78 -58.82 60.41
CA ASN A 324 132.13 -57.90 61.48
C ASN A 324 132.03 -58.52 62.89
N ASP A 325 131.01 -59.35 63.15
CA ASP A 325 130.75 -59.95 64.47
C ASP A 325 131.91 -60.84 64.99
N ARG A 326 132.66 -61.44 64.07
CA ARG A 326 133.72 -62.42 64.35
C ARG A 326 134.97 -61.85 65.04
N LEU A 327 135.10 -60.53 65.18
CA LEU A 327 136.37 -59.86 65.53
C LEU A 327 136.52 -59.41 67.01
N SER A 328 135.50 -59.59 67.86
CA SER A 328 135.34 -58.74 69.06
C SER A 328 135.71 -59.35 70.45
N THR A 329 135.94 -60.66 70.57
CA THR A 329 135.56 -61.38 71.81
C THR A 329 136.57 -61.57 72.95
N ASP A 330 137.89 -61.34 72.80
CA ASP A 330 138.87 -61.87 73.78
C ASP A 330 139.86 -60.85 74.42
N LYS A 331 139.46 -60.27 75.57
CA LYS A 331 140.36 -59.57 76.53
C LYS A 331 139.94 -59.79 77.99
N LYS A 332 140.92 -60.13 78.85
CA LYS A 332 140.79 -60.28 80.31
C LYS A 332 141.66 -59.26 81.06
N CYS A 333 141.23 -58.81 82.23
CA CYS A 333 141.95 -57.81 83.03
C CYS A 333 143.12 -58.38 83.84
N PRO A 334 144.15 -57.58 84.17
CA PRO A 334 145.26 -58.02 85.01
C PRO A 334 144.83 -58.38 86.44
N THR A 335 145.57 -59.30 87.07
CA THR A 335 145.29 -59.74 88.45
C THR A 335 145.28 -58.57 89.43
N GLY A 336 144.23 -58.48 90.25
CA GLY A 336 144.00 -57.38 91.20
C GLY A 336 143.14 -56.24 90.65
N TRP A 337 142.91 -56.18 89.33
CA TRP A 337 142.00 -55.24 88.69
C TRP A 337 140.58 -55.84 88.58
N LYS A 338 139.56 -54.98 88.49
CA LYS A 338 138.15 -55.34 88.32
C LYS A 338 137.71 -54.99 86.89
N LYS A 339 137.08 -55.92 86.16
CA LYS A 339 136.59 -55.66 84.80
C LYS A 339 135.18 -55.06 84.83
N PHE A 340 134.94 -54.01 84.06
CA PHE A 340 133.59 -53.52 83.77
C PHE A 340 133.52 -52.93 82.35
N GLN A 341 132.50 -53.34 81.58
CA GLN A 341 132.16 -52.96 80.19
C GLN A 341 133.25 -52.99 79.09
N GLY A 342 134.52 -53.19 79.44
CA GLY A 342 135.65 -53.23 78.51
C GLY A 342 136.95 -52.92 79.24
N SER A 343 136.92 -51.81 79.99
CA SER A 343 138.01 -51.32 80.83
C SER A 343 138.32 -52.19 82.04
N CYS A 344 139.50 -51.97 82.61
CA CYS A 344 139.95 -52.57 83.86
C CYS A 344 140.23 -51.49 84.91
N TYR A 345 139.71 -51.67 86.13
CA TYR A 345 139.81 -50.68 87.21
C TYR A 345 140.63 -51.19 88.40
N TYR A 346 141.49 -50.35 88.97
CA TYR A 346 142.28 -50.62 90.18
C TYR A 346 141.97 -49.60 91.26
N ILE A 347 141.94 -50.05 92.52
CA ILE A 347 141.74 -49.20 93.70
C ILE A 347 142.97 -49.32 94.61
N SER A 348 143.46 -48.16 95.02
CA SER A 348 144.54 -47.99 95.99
C SER A 348 144.22 -48.54 97.40
N ALA A 349 145.26 -48.99 98.10
CA ALA A 349 145.17 -49.30 99.53
C ALA A 349 145.42 -48.05 100.41
N GLY A 350 146.48 -47.28 100.12
CA GLY A 350 146.85 -46.06 100.84
C GLY A 350 146.35 -44.77 100.19
N LYS A 351 146.60 -43.62 100.84
CA LYS A 351 146.24 -42.28 100.36
C LYS A 351 147.43 -41.55 99.72
N LYS A 352 147.17 -40.61 98.80
CA LYS A 352 148.12 -39.79 98.03
C LYS A 352 147.47 -38.49 97.52
N LYS A 353 148.28 -37.50 97.12
CA LYS A 353 147.83 -36.33 96.36
C LYS A 353 147.29 -36.70 94.97
N TRP A 354 146.46 -35.86 94.35
CA TRP A 354 145.85 -36.17 93.05
C TRP A 354 146.91 -36.42 91.96
N LYS A 355 147.93 -35.55 91.89
CA LYS A 355 149.04 -35.71 90.93
C LYS A 355 149.84 -37.01 91.17
N ASP A 356 150.23 -37.29 92.42
CA ASP A 356 151.01 -38.50 92.75
C ASP A 356 150.21 -39.79 92.48
N SER A 357 148.88 -39.70 92.62
CA SER A 357 147.93 -40.76 92.27
C SER A 357 147.87 -40.99 90.76
N ARG A 358 147.81 -39.90 89.98
CA ARG A 358 147.85 -39.95 88.51
C ARG A 358 149.15 -40.56 87.99
N ASP A 359 150.28 -40.13 88.54
CA ASP A 359 151.59 -40.65 88.15
C ASP A 359 151.76 -42.14 88.54
N TYR A 360 151.12 -42.60 89.64
CA TYR A 360 151.02 -44.04 89.94
C TYR A 360 150.20 -44.80 88.89
N CYS A 361 149.04 -44.28 88.47
CA CYS A 361 148.24 -44.94 87.43
C CYS A 361 149.03 -45.06 86.12
N LYS A 362 149.73 -43.99 85.71
CA LYS A 362 150.59 -44.01 84.51
C LYS A 362 151.73 -45.02 84.61
N MET A 363 152.36 -45.15 85.78
CA MET A 363 153.33 -46.23 86.05
C MET A 363 152.73 -47.64 85.88
N LYS A 364 151.42 -47.81 86.07
CA LYS A 364 150.69 -49.08 85.84
C LYS A 364 150.21 -49.27 84.39
N LYS A 365 150.48 -48.34 83.46
CA LYS A 365 149.88 -48.27 82.11
C LYS A 365 148.36 -48.05 82.12
N ALA A 366 147.92 -47.21 83.07
CA ALA A 366 146.57 -46.72 83.26
C ALA A 366 146.59 -45.18 83.33
N ASP A 367 145.44 -44.53 83.46
CA ASP A 367 145.35 -43.18 84.04
C ASP A 367 144.36 -43.20 85.22
N LEU A 368 144.08 -42.06 85.87
CA LEU A 368 142.98 -42.00 86.84
C LEU A 368 141.63 -42.24 86.14
N ALA A 369 140.69 -42.95 86.78
CA ALA A 369 139.47 -43.43 86.12
C ALA A 369 138.56 -42.33 85.54
N ILE A 370 137.95 -42.61 84.38
CA ILE A 370 137.24 -41.62 83.54
C ILE A 370 135.74 -41.94 83.49
N ILE A 371 135.05 -41.57 84.57
CA ILE A 371 133.66 -41.98 84.81
C ILE A 371 132.68 -41.24 83.88
N LYS A 372 132.26 -41.90 82.80
CA LYS A 372 131.41 -41.33 81.74
C LYS A 372 129.96 -41.83 81.78
N THR A 373 129.66 -42.93 82.50
CA THR A 373 128.29 -43.50 82.57
C THR A 373 127.77 -43.70 83.99
N GLN A 374 126.43 -43.75 84.14
CA GLN A 374 125.78 -43.97 85.43
C GLN A 374 126.00 -45.41 85.94
N GLU A 375 126.10 -46.37 85.02
CA GLU A 375 126.33 -47.79 85.26
C GLU A 375 127.75 -48.03 85.80
N GLU A 376 128.73 -47.33 85.23
CA GLU A 376 130.11 -47.28 85.71
C GLU A 376 130.23 -46.62 87.09
N MET A 377 129.57 -45.47 87.29
CA MET A 377 129.50 -44.79 88.60
C MET A 377 128.97 -45.73 89.70
N ARG A 378 127.90 -46.49 89.41
CA ARG A 378 127.37 -47.54 90.30
C ARG A 378 128.33 -48.71 90.48
N PHE A 379 128.98 -49.19 89.42
CA PHE A 379 129.96 -50.27 89.52
C PHE A 379 131.10 -49.88 90.47
N LEU A 380 131.65 -48.67 90.32
CA LEU A 380 132.74 -48.16 91.16
C LEU A 380 132.30 -47.94 92.61
N ASN A 381 131.07 -47.45 92.85
CA ASN A 381 130.51 -47.33 94.21
C ASN A 381 130.56 -48.68 94.97
N ASN A 382 130.16 -49.76 94.30
CA ASN A 382 130.12 -51.11 94.86
C ASN A 382 131.50 -51.76 95.09
N LEU A 383 132.62 -51.08 94.80
CA LEU A 383 133.96 -51.59 95.08
C LEU A 383 134.49 -51.21 96.48
N PHE A 384 133.75 -50.39 97.23
CA PHE A 384 134.13 -49.92 98.56
C PHE A 384 133.22 -50.49 99.65
N SER A 385 133.78 -50.84 100.81
CA SER A 385 133.06 -51.45 101.94
C SER A 385 132.93 -50.53 103.16
N SER A 386 133.40 -49.29 103.05
CA SER A 386 133.39 -48.25 104.10
C SER A 386 133.42 -46.88 103.43
N ASN A 387 133.05 -45.81 104.13
CA ASN A 387 133.22 -44.45 103.60
C ASN A 387 134.68 -44.23 103.14
N LYS A 388 134.84 -43.60 101.97
CA LYS A 388 136.14 -43.28 101.36
C LYS A 388 136.02 -42.12 100.39
N GLU A 389 137.07 -41.31 100.37
CA GLU A 389 137.32 -40.23 99.42
C GLU A 389 138.39 -40.70 98.43
N VAL A 390 138.08 -40.69 97.13
CA VAL A 390 138.87 -41.40 96.10
C VAL A 390 139.07 -40.55 94.84
N TRP A 391 140.29 -40.06 94.60
CA TRP A 391 140.65 -39.31 93.39
C TRP A 391 140.27 -40.05 92.10
N ILE A 392 139.57 -39.33 91.22
CA ILE A 392 139.22 -39.74 89.85
C ILE A 392 139.90 -38.84 88.82
N GLY A 393 139.80 -39.20 87.54
CA GLY A 393 140.53 -38.56 86.46
C GLY A 393 139.99 -37.19 86.01
N LEU A 394 139.40 -36.40 86.88
CA LEU A 394 138.75 -35.14 86.55
C LEU A 394 139.40 -33.97 87.32
N THR A 395 139.68 -32.88 86.61
CA THR A 395 140.35 -31.67 87.12
C THR A 395 140.02 -30.48 86.23
N ASP A 396 139.98 -29.26 86.77
CA ASP A 396 139.87 -28.01 86.01
C ASP A 396 141.08 -27.09 86.19
N GLY A 397 142.10 -27.46 86.98
CA GLY A 397 143.32 -26.69 87.30
C GLY A 397 144.26 -26.35 86.12
N GLY A 398 143.79 -26.44 84.88
CA GLY A 398 144.37 -25.77 83.71
C GLY A 398 143.61 -24.48 83.30
N LEU A 399 142.33 -24.35 83.66
CA LEU A 399 141.48 -23.17 83.53
C LEU A 399 140.20 -23.36 84.37
N GLU A 400 140.08 -22.61 85.48
CA GLU A 400 138.96 -22.62 86.43
C GLU A 400 137.58 -22.79 85.76
N GLY A 401 136.77 -23.72 86.25
CA GLY A 401 135.44 -24.05 85.75
C GLY A 401 135.41 -24.89 84.47
N GLN A 402 136.54 -25.16 83.82
CA GLN A 402 136.63 -26.05 82.65
C GLN A 402 137.14 -27.45 82.99
N TRP A 403 136.31 -28.19 83.73
CA TRP A 403 136.52 -29.59 84.04
C TRP A 403 136.83 -30.45 82.81
N LYS A 404 137.99 -31.10 82.83
CA LYS A 404 138.50 -32.00 81.78
C LYS A 404 138.98 -33.31 82.39
N TRP A 405 138.71 -34.38 81.66
CA TRP A 405 139.23 -35.70 81.99
C TRP A 405 140.74 -35.80 81.70
N VAL A 406 141.40 -36.76 82.34
CA VAL A 406 142.83 -37.02 82.16
C VAL A 406 143.23 -37.42 80.74
N ASP A 407 142.29 -37.91 79.92
CA ASP A 407 142.45 -38.15 78.47
C ASP A 407 142.36 -36.86 77.61
N GLY A 408 142.04 -35.71 78.22
CA GLY A 408 141.84 -34.42 77.56
C GLY A 408 140.41 -34.14 77.08
N THR A 409 139.48 -35.08 77.23
CA THR A 409 138.07 -34.86 76.85
C THR A 409 137.35 -33.92 77.83
N PRO A 410 136.45 -33.05 77.34
CA PRO A 410 135.66 -32.17 78.21
C PRO A 410 134.63 -32.98 79.00
N LEU A 411 134.23 -32.45 80.15
CA LEU A 411 133.17 -33.06 80.96
C LEU A 411 131.80 -32.94 80.28
N THR A 412 131.19 -34.07 79.92
CA THR A 412 129.85 -34.14 79.31
C THR A 412 128.74 -34.55 80.28
N THR A 413 129.10 -35.24 81.36
CA THR A 413 128.19 -35.89 82.30
C THR A 413 128.70 -35.66 83.72
N THR A 414 127.85 -35.24 84.64
CA THR A 414 128.23 -34.84 86.00
C THR A 414 127.55 -35.69 87.06
N PHE A 415 128.31 -36.19 88.04
CA PHE A 415 127.78 -36.90 89.21
C PHE A 415 128.14 -36.19 90.54
N TRP A 416 128.15 -34.86 90.53
CA TRP A 416 128.43 -34.00 91.69
C TRP A 416 127.49 -34.26 92.87
N GLY A 417 127.99 -34.08 94.09
CA GLY A 417 127.21 -34.12 95.32
C GLY A 417 126.34 -32.88 95.54
N ASP A 418 125.50 -32.93 96.57
CA ASP A 418 124.63 -31.82 96.99
C ASP A 418 125.47 -30.55 97.26
N ASN A 419 125.32 -29.52 96.41
CA ASN A 419 126.12 -28.27 96.42
C ASN A 419 127.59 -28.43 96.03
N GLN A 420 127.89 -29.28 95.03
CA GLN A 420 129.21 -29.38 94.40
C GLN A 420 129.16 -29.13 92.87
N PRO A 421 130.26 -28.65 92.24
CA PRO A 421 131.50 -28.20 92.87
C PRO A 421 131.33 -26.82 93.51
N ASN A 422 132.07 -26.51 94.59
CA ASN A 422 131.93 -25.22 95.30
C ASN A 422 133.21 -24.43 95.60
N SER A 423 134.40 -24.97 95.30
CA SER A 423 135.72 -24.35 95.53
C SER A 423 135.81 -23.73 96.93
N TYR A 424 135.51 -24.55 97.94
CA TYR A 424 135.22 -24.18 99.33
C TYR A 424 136.17 -23.12 99.89
N ASP A 425 135.60 -22.08 100.51
CA ASP A 425 136.33 -20.89 101.02
C ASP A 425 137.15 -20.12 99.95
N GLY A 426 136.93 -20.36 98.66
CA GLY A 426 137.69 -19.75 97.55
C GLY A 426 139.12 -20.30 97.46
N ARG A 427 139.31 -21.60 97.72
CA ARG A 427 140.63 -22.22 97.92
C ARG A 427 141.22 -22.96 96.71
N ASN A 428 140.61 -22.85 95.52
CA ASN A 428 141.07 -23.55 94.32
C ASN A 428 141.11 -25.07 94.52
N GLN A 429 139.92 -25.68 94.58
CA GLN A 429 139.73 -27.12 94.76
C GLN A 429 139.84 -27.90 93.44
N ASP A 430 140.89 -27.64 92.65
CA ASP A 430 141.02 -27.98 91.22
C ASP A 430 140.95 -29.49 90.83
N CYS A 431 140.71 -30.42 91.75
CA CYS A 431 140.78 -31.87 91.54
C CYS A 431 139.55 -32.61 92.09
N VAL A 432 139.03 -33.60 91.36
CA VAL A 432 137.81 -34.29 91.78
C VAL A 432 138.07 -35.60 92.49
N GLU A 433 137.40 -35.78 93.63
CA GLU A 433 137.28 -37.04 94.34
C GLU A 433 135.87 -37.61 94.27
N PHE A 434 135.80 -38.93 94.21
CA PHE A 434 134.61 -39.74 94.42
C PHE A 434 134.41 -39.89 95.95
N TRP A 435 133.31 -39.35 96.46
CA TRP A 435 132.79 -39.63 97.80
C TRP A 435 131.98 -40.92 97.78
N HIS A 436 132.58 -42.02 98.25
CA HIS A 436 131.83 -43.19 98.67
C HIS A 436 131.30 -42.97 100.08
N LEU A 437 129.97 -42.94 100.23
CA LEU A 437 129.28 -42.96 101.51
C LEU A 437 128.47 -44.26 101.58
N ALA A 438 128.71 -45.12 102.57
CA ALA A 438 128.20 -46.50 102.63
C ALA A 438 126.67 -46.65 102.77
N SER A 439 125.92 -45.56 102.66
CA SER A 439 124.45 -45.50 102.70
C SER A 439 123.84 -44.65 101.57
N ARG A 440 124.62 -44.28 100.55
CA ARG A 440 124.16 -43.54 99.35
C ARG A 440 124.78 -44.11 98.07
N ASP A 441 124.18 -43.80 96.92
CA ASP A 441 124.94 -43.77 95.66
C ASP A 441 126.05 -42.72 95.80
N GLY A 442 127.27 -43.09 95.40
CA GLY A 442 128.44 -42.21 95.50
C GLY A 442 128.29 -40.97 94.62
N SER A 443 128.95 -39.89 95.02
CA SER A 443 128.93 -38.60 94.32
C SER A 443 130.34 -38.04 94.16
N TRP A 444 130.49 -36.94 93.43
CA TRP A 444 131.75 -36.24 93.29
C TRP A 444 131.83 -34.98 94.14
N ASN A 445 133.04 -34.69 94.62
CA ASN A 445 133.41 -33.48 95.31
C ASN A 445 134.66 -32.90 94.63
N ASP A 446 134.74 -31.57 94.54
CA ASP A 446 135.98 -30.88 94.24
C ASP A 446 136.79 -30.73 95.54
N GLU A 447 138.05 -31.10 95.51
CA GLU A 447 138.97 -30.98 96.65
C GLU A 447 140.35 -30.51 96.17
N HIS A 448 140.99 -29.70 97.01
CA HIS A 448 142.30 -29.12 96.77
C HIS A 448 143.33 -30.24 96.54
N CYS A 449 143.90 -30.29 95.34
CA CYS A 449 144.72 -31.38 94.79
C CYS A 449 145.87 -31.90 95.68
N ASN A 450 146.25 -31.14 96.71
CA ASN A 450 147.28 -31.47 97.69
C ASN A 450 146.79 -32.25 98.93
N VAL A 451 145.49 -32.48 99.09
CA VAL A 451 144.96 -33.41 100.10
C VAL A 451 145.40 -34.84 99.75
N GLU A 452 145.68 -35.67 100.76
CA GLU A 452 145.96 -37.08 100.52
C GLU A 452 144.68 -37.91 100.62
N ASN A 453 144.24 -38.49 99.51
CA ASN A 453 143.07 -39.36 99.42
C ASN A 453 143.39 -40.67 98.71
N ASN A 454 142.49 -41.66 98.79
CA ASN A 454 142.65 -42.86 97.97
C ASN A 454 142.55 -42.44 96.50
N TRP A 455 142.94 -43.30 95.57
CA TRP A 455 142.73 -43.10 94.14
C TRP A 455 142.28 -44.38 93.44
N MET A 456 141.69 -44.21 92.26
CA MET A 456 141.32 -45.29 91.35
C MET A 456 141.90 -45.07 89.95
N CYS A 457 142.39 -46.14 89.33
CA CYS A 457 142.99 -46.13 87.99
C CYS A 457 142.15 -46.93 86.99
N GLU A 458 142.22 -46.61 85.70
CA GLU A 458 141.55 -47.30 84.59
C GLU A 458 142.50 -47.60 83.42
N MET A 459 142.34 -48.78 82.79
CA MET A 459 143.03 -49.28 81.58
C MET A 459 142.06 -49.60 80.44
#